data_AF-A0A956T0P3-F1
#
_entry.id   AF-A0A956T0P3-F1
#
_cell.length_a   1.000
_cell.length_b   1.000
_cell.length_c   1.000
_cell.angle_alpha   90.00
_cell.angle_beta   90.00
_cell.angle_gamma   90.00
#
_symmetry.space_group_name_H-M   'P 1'
#
loop_
_entity.id
_entity.type
_entity.pdbx_description
1 polymer ?
#
loop_
_entity_poly.entity_id
_entity_poly.type
_entity_poly.pdbx_seq_one_letter_code
_entity_poly.pdbx_strand_id
1 'polypeptide(L)'
;MSGMMDWAGHRESETTPETAQETPAQRSLELGQGELLSQGRDNPEKITQLQEMLNAGGGQLEVDGVFGPRTAEAVRNFQREHNLKVDGIVGPQTMAALNGGGANSRTAQTPPGGAGENDRSGAGETNGAGASDTNRTATDANGATETRPNGPNANSTTRLEGLPERAEDAMGGRAFMDSISHLPPGRQRDQAILNEILSGNIPDASRNLQEMVINRNGREIRLNAMSDYLAVGSNEDNIRVPMTPAVAQAIADRTGTSLPTDRLVDDIHSQSRQLNMAPMSNNREGIGTYIAHDQRIDDQLGSGQAPDGFVSGHKKDLVIPHRDGRVAIYGGRWANGERIQSYSNVHHDGYEDYSHGARLVSQQITVDGQSMRLEDALADPALRSLFTNQSGAFRY
;
A
#
# COMPACT_ATOMS: atom_id res chain seq x y z
N MET A 1 -53.45 -48.44 -8.23
CA MET A 1 -54.60 -47.51 -8.18
C MET A 1 -55.37 -47.79 -6.89
N SER A 2 -55.90 -46.73 -6.26
CA SER A 2 -56.54 -46.66 -4.93
C SER A 2 -55.58 -46.78 -3.74
N GLY A 3 -55.58 -45.93 -2.70
CA GLY A 3 -56.48 -44.84 -2.30
C GLY A 3 -56.87 -44.99 -0.80
N MET A 4 -56.66 -43.91 -0.01
CA MET A 4 -57.31 -43.55 1.28
C MET A 4 -56.89 -44.31 2.58
N MET A 5 -56.34 -43.59 3.57
CA MET A 5 -56.95 -43.03 4.82
C MET A 5 -56.59 -43.94 6.03
N ASP A 6 -56.38 -43.54 7.28
CA ASP A 6 -56.59 -42.33 8.11
C ASP A 6 -55.74 -42.55 9.40
N TRP A 7 -55.10 -41.55 10.04
CA TRP A 7 -55.61 -40.58 11.03
C TRP A 7 -55.56 -41.03 12.51
N ALA A 8 -54.85 -40.22 13.32
CA ALA A 8 -55.01 -39.91 14.77
C ALA A 8 -53.61 -39.70 15.38
N GLY A 9 -53.26 -38.64 16.10
CA GLY A 9 -54.00 -37.48 16.61
C GLY A 9 -53.14 -36.89 17.75
N HIS A 10 -53.15 -35.57 17.92
CA HIS A 10 -53.30 -34.82 19.18
C HIS A 10 -52.77 -33.38 19.06
N ARG A 11 -53.58 -32.48 19.62
CA ARG A 11 -53.43 -31.03 19.75
C ARG A 11 -52.58 -30.67 20.97
N GLU A 12 -52.35 -29.35 21.09
CA GLU A 12 -51.91 -28.57 22.27
C GLU A 12 -50.39 -28.41 22.35
N SER A 13 -49.80 -27.24 22.63
CA SER A 13 -50.29 -25.94 23.10
C SER A 13 -49.13 -24.93 22.99
N GLU A 14 -49.46 -23.66 22.84
CA GLU A 14 -48.54 -22.54 23.10
C GLU A 14 -48.02 -22.59 24.53
N THR A 15 -46.69 -22.53 24.69
CA THR A 15 -46.00 -22.01 25.87
C THR A 15 -44.77 -21.26 25.38
N THR A 16 -44.78 -19.94 25.55
CA THR A 16 -43.56 -19.14 25.65
C THR A 16 -42.73 -19.60 26.84
N PRO A 17 -41.40 -19.47 26.74
CA PRO A 17 -40.64 -18.86 27.82
C PRO A 17 -39.88 -17.65 27.25
N GLU A 18 -40.14 -16.45 27.73
CA GLU A 18 -39.59 -15.91 28.98
C GLU A 18 -38.12 -15.51 28.82
N THR A 19 -37.93 -14.21 28.97
CA THR A 19 -36.73 -13.43 28.81
C THR A 19 -35.66 -13.87 29.81
N ALA A 20 -34.61 -14.52 29.33
CA ALA A 20 -33.36 -14.64 30.10
C ALA A 20 -32.53 -13.38 29.83
N GLN A 21 -32.52 -12.46 30.79
CA GLN A 21 -31.50 -11.42 30.91
C GLN A 21 -30.15 -12.11 31.19
N GLU A 22 -29.23 -12.09 30.23
CA GLU A 22 -27.84 -12.45 30.48
C GLU A 22 -27.06 -11.23 30.99
N THR A 23 -26.63 -11.33 32.25
CA THR A 23 -25.66 -10.48 32.95
C THR A 23 -24.35 -10.37 32.15
N PRO A 24 -23.63 -9.22 32.14
CA PRO A 24 -22.41 -9.04 31.33
C PRO A 24 -21.23 -9.82 31.92
N ALA A 25 -21.21 -11.12 31.70
CA ALA A 25 -20.03 -11.95 31.87
C ALA A 25 -19.12 -11.71 30.66
N GLN A 26 -17.90 -11.26 30.96
CA GLN A 26 -16.74 -11.06 30.08
C GLN A 26 -16.83 -11.91 28.79
N ARG A 27 -17.25 -11.28 27.68
CA ARG A 27 -17.11 -11.88 26.34
C ARG A 27 -15.64 -11.87 25.97
N SER A 28 -14.90 -12.87 26.44
CA SER A 28 -13.63 -13.25 25.82
C SER A 28 -13.94 -13.73 24.40
N LEU A 29 -13.68 -12.89 23.40
CA LEU A 29 -13.95 -13.20 22.01
C LEU A 29 -12.80 -14.01 21.40
N GLU A 30 -13.16 -15.15 20.80
CA GLU A 30 -12.33 -15.96 19.92
C GLU A 30 -12.04 -15.20 18.62
N LEU A 31 -10.94 -14.46 18.59
CA LEU A 31 -10.30 -14.03 17.35
C LEU A 31 -9.03 -14.84 17.18
N GLY A 32 -9.13 -15.93 16.42
CA GLY A 32 -8.01 -16.81 16.13
C GLY A 32 -6.82 -16.03 15.58
N GLN A 33 -5.68 -16.15 16.25
CA GLN A 33 -4.35 -16.06 15.64
C GLN A 33 -3.89 -14.70 15.06
N GLY A 34 -4.43 -13.56 15.50
CA GLY A 34 -3.78 -12.25 15.30
C GLY A 34 -3.91 -11.64 13.89
N GLU A 35 -5.14 -11.43 13.43
CA GLU A 35 -5.40 -10.59 12.26
C GLU A 35 -4.97 -9.13 12.47
N LEU A 36 -4.47 -8.50 11.41
CA LEU A 36 -4.04 -7.10 11.39
C LEU A 36 -5.24 -6.22 11.03
N LEU A 37 -5.59 -5.24 11.87
CA LEU A 37 -6.57 -4.21 11.50
C LEU A 37 -5.87 -2.91 11.08
N SER A 38 -6.28 -2.35 9.94
CA SER A 38 -5.73 -1.13 9.33
C SER A 38 -6.76 -0.45 8.42
N GLN A 39 -6.48 0.77 7.97
CA GLN A 39 -7.43 1.52 7.14
C GLN A 39 -7.86 0.74 5.89
N GLY A 40 -9.18 0.70 5.67
CA GLY A 40 -9.78 0.24 4.41
C GLY A 40 -9.85 -1.27 4.16
N ARG A 41 -9.51 -2.13 5.15
CA ARG A 41 -9.38 -3.58 4.91
C ARG A 41 -10.18 -4.52 5.81
N ASP A 42 -10.84 -4.02 6.86
CA ASP A 42 -11.32 -4.93 7.91
C ASP A 42 -12.84 -5.02 8.03
N ASN A 43 -13.29 -6.13 8.61
CA ASN A 43 -14.70 -6.34 8.93
C ASN A 43 -15.21 -5.20 9.85
N PRO A 44 -16.26 -4.47 9.47
CA PRO A 44 -16.83 -3.40 10.29
C PRO A 44 -17.11 -3.80 11.74
N GLU A 45 -17.53 -5.05 11.99
CA GLU A 45 -17.78 -5.56 13.33
C GLU A 45 -16.50 -5.62 14.20
N LYS A 46 -15.36 -5.98 13.60
CA LYS A 46 -14.06 -6.02 14.29
C LYS A 46 -13.50 -4.63 14.53
N ILE A 47 -13.75 -3.70 13.60
CA ILE A 47 -13.36 -2.30 13.76
C ILE A 47 -14.18 -1.64 14.87
N THR A 48 -15.49 -1.91 14.94
CA THR A 48 -16.35 -1.46 16.04
C THR A 48 -15.79 -1.93 17.38
N GLN A 49 -15.43 -3.21 17.50
CA GLN A 49 -14.82 -3.75 18.72
C GLN A 49 -13.48 -3.07 19.06
N LEU A 50 -12.61 -2.85 18.07
CA LEU A 50 -11.37 -2.11 18.26
C LEU A 50 -11.63 -0.68 18.76
N GLN A 51 -12.57 0.04 18.15
CA GLN A 51 -12.92 1.41 18.52
C GLN A 51 -13.48 1.46 19.95
N GLU A 52 -14.30 0.49 20.35
CA GLU A 52 -14.77 0.32 21.72
C GLU A 52 -13.62 0.10 22.71
N MET A 53 -12.66 -0.76 22.38
CA MET A 53 -11.50 -1.04 23.23
C MET A 53 -10.55 0.16 23.36
N LEU A 54 -10.30 0.88 22.26
CA LEU A 54 -9.51 2.11 22.28
C LEU A 54 -10.20 3.21 23.12
N ASN A 55 -11.53 3.32 23.03
CA ASN A 55 -12.31 4.25 23.85
C ASN A 55 -12.29 3.85 25.34
N ALA A 56 -12.36 2.56 25.65
CA ALA A 56 -12.21 2.06 27.02
C ALA A 56 -10.80 2.36 27.60
N GLY A 57 -9.77 2.43 26.74
CA GLY A 57 -8.42 2.87 27.07
C GLY A 57 -8.23 4.39 27.18
N GLY A 58 -9.29 5.20 27.01
CA GLY A 58 -9.24 6.67 27.10
C GLY A 58 -9.33 7.41 25.77
N GLY A 59 -9.50 6.70 24.66
CA GLY A 59 -9.77 7.29 23.34
C GLY A 59 -11.13 7.99 23.25
N GLN A 60 -11.27 8.87 22.24
CA GLN A 60 -12.52 9.60 21.93
C GLN A 60 -12.90 9.42 20.45
N LEU A 61 -13.11 8.17 20.06
CA LEU A 61 -13.52 7.76 18.72
C LEU A 61 -15.04 7.63 18.61
N GLU A 62 -15.57 7.94 17.42
CA GLU A 62 -16.88 7.45 17.01
C GLU A 62 -16.77 5.95 16.67
N VAL A 63 -17.72 5.15 17.14
CA VAL A 63 -17.75 3.70 16.92
C VAL A 63 -18.61 3.42 15.68
N ASP A 64 -18.02 3.67 14.51
CA ASP A 64 -18.69 3.60 13.20
C ASP A 64 -18.32 2.35 12.40
N GLY A 65 -17.44 1.50 12.92
CA GLY A 65 -16.94 0.33 12.21
C GLY A 65 -16.03 0.68 11.03
N VAL A 66 -15.53 1.92 10.96
CA VAL A 66 -14.63 2.39 9.91
C VAL A 66 -13.24 2.68 10.48
N PHE A 67 -12.25 1.96 9.97
CA PHE A 67 -10.87 2.22 10.33
C PHE A 67 -10.39 3.43 9.52
N GLY A 68 -10.69 4.63 10.01
CA GLY A 68 -10.32 5.91 9.39
C GLY A 68 -9.08 6.56 10.02
N PRO A 69 -8.73 7.81 9.61
CA PRO A 69 -7.59 8.55 10.15
C PRO A 69 -7.58 8.68 11.67
N ARG A 70 -8.75 8.91 12.27
CA ARG A 70 -8.90 9.03 13.72
C ARG A 70 -8.66 7.70 14.44
N THR A 71 -9.17 6.60 13.91
CA THR A 71 -8.92 5.24 14.45
C THR A 71 -7.43 4.88 14.36
N ALA A 72 -6.78 5.18 13.23
CA ALA A 72 -5.34 4.96 13.05
C ALA A 72 -4.48 5.78 14.05
N GLU A 73 -4.86 7.03 14.29
CA GLU A 73 -4.18 7.89 15.27
C GLU A 73 -4.35 7.35 16.71
N ALA A 74 -5.55 6.91 17.07
CA ALA A 74 -5.80 6.28 18.37
C ALA A 74 -4.99 4.99 18.58
N VAL A 75 -4.85 4.16 17.53
CA VAL A 75 -3.98 2.97 17.57
C VAL A 75 -2.52 3.37 17.80
N ARG A 76 -2.01 4.40 17.10
CA ARG A 76 -0.63 4.88 17.31
C ARG A 76 -0.42 5.41 18.73
N ASN A 77 -1.40 6.08 19.30
CA ASN A 77 -1.32 6.58 20.67
C ASN A 77 -1.29 5.42 21.67
N PHE A 78 -2.19 4.45 21.52
CA PHE A 78 -2.18 3.23 22.31
C PHE A 78 -0.84 2.48 22.22
N GLN A 79 -0.32 2.29 21.00
CA GLN A 79 0.99 1.65 20.81
C GLN A 79 2.12 2.40 21.54
N ARG A 80 2.10 3.74 21.51
CA ARG A 80 3.09 4.56 22.19
C ARG A 80 3.01 4.41 23.71
N GLU A 81 1.81 4.43 24.27
CA GLU A 81 1.57 4.28 25.71
C GLU A 81 1.96 2.88 26.22
N HIS A 82 1.85 1.87 25.36
CA HIS A 82 2.16 0.47 25.68
C HIS A 82 3.56 0.02 25.23
N ASN A 83 4.44 0.94 24.83
CA ASN A 83 5.81 0.65 24.35
C ASN A 83 5.86 -0.39 23.21
N LEU A 84 4.89 -0.32 22.30
CA LEU A 84 4.83 -1.13 21.08
C LEU A 84 5.41 -0.35 19.89
N LYS A 85 5.67 -1.04 18.78
CA LYS A 85 6.00 -0.39 17.51
C LYS A 85 4.85 0.54 17.11
N VAL A 86 5.14 1.84 16.94
CA VAL A 86 4.13 2.87 16.62
C VAL A 86 3.96 2.96 15.10
N ASP A 87 3.22 2.02 14.52
CA ASP A 87 2.94 1.97 13.08
C ASP A 87 1.47 2.26 12.73
N GLY A 88 0.58 2.30 13.73
CA GLY A 88 -0.85 2.53 13.54
C GLY A 88 -1.61 1.30 13.05
N ILE A 89 -1.00 0.12 13.17
CA ILE A 89 -1.54 -1.16 12.73
C ILE A 89 -1.84 -2.02 13.95
N VAL A 90 -3.05 -2.57 14.03
CA VAL A 90 -3.42 -3.45 15.14
C VAL A 90 -3.02 -4.87 14.83
N GLY A 91 -1.75 -5.21 15.08
CA GLY A 91 -1.22 -6.57 14.94
C GLY A 91 -1.29 -7.40 16.22
N PRO A 92 -0.75 -8.64 16.20
CA PRO A 92 -0.83 -9.56 17.34
C PRO A 92 -0.33 -8.96 18.66
N GLN A 93 0.73 -8.15 18.62
CA GLN A 93 1.27 -7.48 19.81
C GLN A 93 0.34 -6.38 20.33
N THR A 94 -0.22 -5.56 19.43
CA THR A 94 -1.22 -4.54 19.76
C THR A 94 -2.49 -5.17 20.33
N MET A 95 -2.97 -6.27 19.73
CA MET A 95 -4.13 -7.03 20.22
C MET A 95 -3.88 -7.67 21.59
N ALA A 96 -2.70 -8.26 21.80
CA ALA A 96 -2.35 -8.82 23.10
C ALA A 96 -2.37 -7.75 24.20
N ALA A 97 -1.84 -6.56 23.92
CA ALA A 97 -1.88 -5.43 24.83
C ALA A 97 -3.32 -4.92 25.07
N LEU A 98 -4.14 -4.81 24.01
CA LEU A 98 -5.55 -4.40 24.10
C LEU A 98 -6.39 -5.38 24.95
N ASN A 99 -6.09 -6.68 24.89
CA ASN A 99 -6.76 -7.73 25.67
C ASN A 99 -6.28 -7.82 27.14
N GLY A 100 -5.47 -6.88 27.61
CA GLY A 100 -4.92 -6.88 28.98
C GLY A 100 -3.77 -7.88 29.19
N GLY A 101 -3.20 -8.42 28.11
CA GLY A 101 -2.03 -9.30 28.13
C GLY A 101 -0.75 -8.50 28.36
N GLY A 102 -0.44 -8.22 29.62
CA GLY A 102 0.83 -7.60 30.02
C GLY A 102 2.04 -8.46 29.64
N ALA A 103 3.01 -7.82 28.99
CA ALA A 103 4.42 -8.18 28.85
C ALA A 103 4.85 -9.57 29.34
N ASN A 104 5.05 -10.52 28.42
CA ASN A 104 6.05 -11.57 28.61
C ASN A 104 6.44 -12.24 27.28
N SER A 105 7.55 -11.77 26.71
CA SER A 105 8.55 -12.58 26.02
C SER A 105 9.79 -11.71 25.78
N ARG A 106 10.59 -11.54 26.85
CA ARG A 106 12.01 -11.20 26.73
C ARG A 106 12.74 -12.49 26.39
N THR A 107 13.35 -12.56 25.21
CA THR A 107 14.48 -13.47 24.96
C THR A 107 15.62 -12.70 24.31
N ALA A 108 16.53 -12.28 25.21
CA ALA A 108 17.98 -12.18 25.10
C ALA A 108 18.64 -11.71 23.78
N GLN A 109 19.10 -10.46 23.79
CA GLN A 109 20.47 -10.14 23.35
C GLN A 109 21.18 -9.39 24.48
N THR A 110 22.27 -9.98 24.95
CA THR A 110 23.20 -9.43 25.95
C THR A 110 24.27 -8.60 25.23
N PRO A 111 24.63 -7.39 25.70
CA PRO A 111 25.79 -6.66 25.21
C PRO A 111 27.06 -6.98 26.03
N PRO A 112 28.26 -7.07 25.41
CA PRO A 112 29.50 -6.64 26.06
C PRO A 112 29.77 -5.17 25.67
N GLY A 113 29.84 -4.20 26.59
CA GLY A 113 31.02 -3.86 27.40
C GLY A 113 32.18 -3.43 26.48
N GLY A 114 32.62 -2.16 26.36
CA GLY A 114 32.64 -1.04 27.28
C GLY A 114 34.03 -0.86 27.89
N ALA A 115 34.92 -0.07 27.27
CA ALA A 115 36.05 0.64 27.92
C ALA A 115 36.81 1.56 26.92
N GLY A 116 37.00 2.84 27.30
CA GLY A 116 37.98 3.73 26.65
C GLY A 116 37.69 5.25 26.69
N GLU A 117 37.70 5.87 27.88
CA GLU A 117 38.08 7.29 28.12
C GLU A 117 39.50 7.57 27.54
N ASN A 118 39.99 8.75 27.16
CA ASN A 118 39.80 10.18 27.47
C ASN A 118 40.46 11.01 26.33
N ASP A 119 40.05 12.27 26.10
CA ASP A 119 40.85 13.47 26.42
C ASP A 119 40.44 14.72 25.60
N ARG A 120 40.66 15.86 26.23
CA ARG A 120 40.13 17.21 25.98
C ARG A 120 40.82 17.96 24.84
N SER A 121 40.13 19.03 24.40
CA SER A 121 40.61 20.44 24.25
C SER A 121 40.51 21.06 22.85
N GLY A 122 40.08 22.34 22.80
CA GLY A 122 40.38 23.26 21.71
C GLY A 122 39.20 24.13 21.24
N ALA A 123 39.20 25.40 21.61
CA ALA A 123 38.23 26.44 21.24
C ALA A 123 38.72 27.35 20.08
N GLY A 124 37.79 28.11 19.47
CA GLY A 124 38.02 29.30 18.61
C GLY A 124 37.11 29.31 17.36
N GLU A 125 36.00 30.07 17.31
CA GLU A 125 35.86 31.47 16.81
C GLU A 125 36.27 31.64 15.31
N THR A 126 35.58 32.30 14.35
CA THR A 126 34.41 33.21 14.25
C THR A 126 33.98 33.40 12.77
N ASN A 127 32.69 33.75 12.56
CA ASN A 127 32.04 34.68 11.59
C ASN A 127 32.14 34.56 10.05
N GLY A 128 30.97 34.60 9.37
CA GLY A 128 30.87 35.16 8.01
C GLY A 128 29.66 34.84 7.09
N ALA A 129 28.43 35.18 7.50
CA ALA A 129 27.27 35.65 6.69
C ALA A 129 26.77 34.92 5.41
N GLY A 130 25.49 34.47 5.47
CA GLY A 130 24.43 34.97 4.58
C GLY A 130 23.78 34.02 3.56
N ALA A 131 22.62 33.44 3.89
CA ALA A 131 21.37 33.51 3.11
C ALA A 131 20.26 32.69 3.78
N SER A 132 19.03 33.15 3.61
CA SER A 132 17.78 32.77 4.28
C SER A 132 17.40 31.29 4.20
N ASP A 133 17.16 30.68 5.37
CA ASP A 133 16.62 29.33 5.50
C ASP A 133 15.40 29.34 6.42
N THR A 134 14.26 28.88 5.92
CA THR A 134 13.01 28.76 6.67
C THR A 134 12.92 27.37 7.26
N ASN A 135 13.57 27.17 8.41
CA ASN A 135 13.48 25.92 9.18
C ASN A 135 13.18 26.26 10.65
N ARG A 136 12.01 25.82 11.15
CA ARG A 136 11.68 25.96 12.59
C ARG A 136 12.36 24.82 13.35
N THR A 137 13.42 25.14 14.06
CA THR A 137 14.08 24.26 15.03
C THR A 137 13.33 24.28 16.36
N ALA A 138 12.92 23.12 16.84
CA ALA A 138 12.58 22.90 18.24
C ALA A 138 13.58 21.87 18.79
N THR A 139 14.37 22.28 19.77
CA THR A 139 15.36 21.44 20.45
C THR A 139 14.73 20.78 21.68
N ASP A 140 14.89 19.48 21.80
CA ASP A 140 14.66 18.74 23.04
C ASP A 140 15.98 18.50 23.80
N ALA A 141 15.85 18.07 25.06
CA ALA A 141 16.87 18.20 26.10
C ALA A 141 18.14 17.34 25.93
N ASN A 142 18.31 16.64 24.79
CA ASN A 142 19.46 15.78 24.51
C ASN A 142 20.26 16.15 23.25
N GLY A 143 19.95 17.27 22.59
CA GLY A 143 20.83 17.84 21.55
C GLY A 143 21.03 17.00 20.29
N ALA A 144 20.18 15.99 20.04
CA ALA A 144 20.16 15.27 18.79
C ALA A 144 19.29 16.02 17.77
N THR A 145 19.89 16.48 16.66
CA THR A 145 19.13 16.99 15.52
C THR A 145 18.48 15.83 14.78
N GLU A 146 17.24 15.48 15.16
CA GLU A 146 16.38 14.67 14.31
C GLU A 146 15.85 15.55 13.16
N THR A 147 16.39 15.37 11.96
CA THR A 147 15.72 15.79 10.72
C THR A 147 14.47 14.93 10.57
N ARG A 148 13.33 15.43 11.07
CA ARG A 148 12.02 14.84 10.76
C ARG A 148 11.84 14.92 9.23
N PRO A 149 11.61 13.82 8.52
CA PRO A 149 11.19 13.92 7.13
C PRO A 149 9.88 14.70 7.10
N ASN A 150 9.86 15.81 6.37
CA ASN A 150 8.60 16.49 6.03
C ASN A 150 7.67 15.43 5.41
N GLY A 151 6.41 15.38 5.85
CA GLY A 151 5.41 14.57 5.16
C GLY A 151 5.38 14.91 3.66
N PRO A 152 4.96 13.97 2.79
CA PRO A 152 5.00 14.17 1.34
C PRO A 152 4.35 15.52 0.98
N ASN A 153 5.06 16.35 0.22
CA ASN A 153 4.44 17.53 -0.36
C ASN A 153 3.48 17.05 -1.44
N ALA A 154 2.16 17.15 -1.18
CA ALA A 154 1.10 16.77 -2.12
C ALA A 154 1.17 17.51 -3.48
N ASN A 155 2.08 18.48 -3.63
CA ASN A 155 2.33 19.23 -4.86
C ASN A 155 3.53 18.72 -5.67
N SER A 156 4.32 17.76 -5.18
CA SER A 156 5.43 17.21 -5.98
C SER A 156 4.86 16.32 -7.08
N THR A 157 5.08 16.72 -8.34
CA THR A 157 4.54 16.04 -9.51
C THR A 157 5.58 15.20 -10.24
N THR A 158 6.86 15.41 -9.99
CA THR A 158 7.95 14.84 -10.79
C THR A 158 8.74 13.76 -10.07
N ARG A 159 8.52 13.54 -8.77
CA ARG A 159 9.22 12.53 -7.97
C ARG A 159 8.30 11.91 -6.92
N LEU A 160 8.51 10.64 -6.59
CA LEU A 160 7.91 9.98 -5.44
C LEU A 160 8.50 10.55 -4.15
N GLU A 161 7.79 11.50 -3.55
CA GLU A 161 8.12 12.04 -2.23
C GLU A 161 7.73 11.06 -1.11
N GLY A 162 8.15 11.33 0.13
CA GLY A 162 7.74 10.54 1.30
C GLY A 162 8.49 9.21 1.48
N LEU A 163 9.41 8.90 0.57
CA LEU A 163 10.41 7.82 0.70
C LEU A 163 11.78 8.43 1.03
N PRO A 164 12.54 7.86 1.98
CA PRO A 164 13.93 8.29 2.20
C PRO A 164 14.81 7.94 0.98
N GLU A 165 16.02 8.48 0.94
CA GLU A 165 17.04 8.05 -0.02
C GLU A 165 17.46 6.61 0.24
N ARG A 166 17.89 5.91 -0.82
CA ARG A 166 18.33 4.53 -0.72
C ARG A 166 19.58 4.43 0.17
N ALA A 167 19.57 3.53 1.14
CA ALA A 167 20.76 3.24 1.94
C ALA A 167 21.88 2.63 1.08
N GLU A 168 23.14 3.00 1.33
CA GLU A 168 24.28 2.52 0.53
C GLU A 168 24.45 0.99 0.62
N ASP A 169 24.14 0.40 1.78
CA ASP A 169 24.24 -1.03 2.07
C ASP A 169 22.95 -1.82 1.78
N ALA A 170 21.92 -1.18 1.24
CA ALA A 170 20.67 -1.86 0.88
C ALA A 170 20.92 -2.96 -0.16
N MET A 171 20.19 -4.07 -0.07
CA MET A 171 20.30 -5.18 -1.00
C MET A 171 19.90 -4.77 -2.42
N GLY A 172 20.54 -5.36 -3.43
CA GLY A 172 20.04 -5.32 -4.80
C GLY A 172 18.73 -6.09 -4.95
N GLY A 173 17.97 -5.79 -5.99
CA GLY A 173 16.62 -6.32 -6.19
C GLY A 173 16.56 -7.84 -6.27
N ARG A 174 17.46 -8.46 -7.05
CA ARG A 174 17.48 -9.93 -7.19
C ARG A 174 17.91 -10.61 -5.90
N ALA A 175 18.93 -10.07 -5.23
CA ALA A 175 19.37 -10.56 -3.92
C ALA A 175 18.24 -10.47 -2.86
N PHE A 176 17.49 -9.37 -2.85
CA PHE A 176 16.31 -9.23 -2.00
C PHE A 176 15.26 -10.31 -2.32
N MET A 177 14.94 -10.53 -3.60
CA MET A 177 13.95 -11.54 -3.99
C MET A 177 14.39 -12.95 -3.57
N ASP A 178 15.67 -13.30 -3.75
CA ASP A 178 16.22 -14.57 -3.28
C ASP A 178 16.13 -14.71 -1.76
N SER A 179 16.34 -13.62 -1.01
CA SER A 179 16.25 -13.63 0.46
C SER A 179 14.83 -13.99 0.96
N ILE A 180 13.80 -13.59 0.21
CA ILE A 180 12.39 -13.87 0.54
C ILE A 180 11.84 -15.10 -0.20
N SER A 181 12.67 -15.86 -0.92
CA SER A 181 12.26 -17.04 -1.70
C SER A 181 11.58 -18.15 -0.89
N HIS A 182 11.89 -18.20 0.41
CA HIS A 182 11.30 -19.15 1.37
C HIS A 182 9.91 -18.71 1.87
N LEU A 183 9.52 -17.46 1.65
CA LEU A 183 8.23 -16.93 2.09
C LEU A 183 7.11 -17.39 1.13
N PRO A 184 5.98 -17.89 1.66
CA PRO A 184 4.82 -18.18 0.83
C PRO A 184 4.25 -16.89 0.22
N PRO A 185 3.49 -17.00 -0.90
CA PRO A 185 2.72 -15.88 -1.43
C PRO A 185 1.81 -15.26 -0.38
N GLY A 186 1.59 -13.94 -0.49
CA GLY A 186 0.77 -13.16 0.43
C GLY A 186 1.54 -12.45 1.53
N ARG A 187 0.89 -12.27 2.70
CA ARG A 187 1.19 -11.19 3.66
C ARG A 187 2.65 -11.01 4.05
N GLN A 188 3.40 -12.08 4.33
CA GLN A 188 4.79 -11.94 4.79
C GLN A 188 5.70 -11.40 3.68
N ARG A 189 5.47 -11.87 2.45
CA ARG A 189 6.17 -11.41 1.25
C ARG A 189 5.79 -9.97 0.91
N ASP A 190 4.49 -9.68 0.89
CA ASP A 190 3.96 -8.32 0.70
C ASP A 190 4.56 -7.32 1.69
N GLN A 191 4.66 -7.71 2.96
CA GLN A 191 5.25 -6.86 3.98
C GLN A 191 6.75 -6.64 3.76
N ALA A 192 7.48 -7.67 3.32
CA ALA A 192 8.89 -7.53 2.98
C ALA A 192 9.08 -6.56 1.80
N ILE A 193 8.28 -6.71 0.73
CA ILE A 193 8.29 -5.82 -0.43
C ILE A 193 7.96 -4.38 -0.03
N LEU A 194 6.89 -4.20 0.77
CA LEU A 194 6.49 -2.89 1.28
C LEU A 194 7.62 -2.25 2.10
N ASN A 195 8.28 -3.01 2.98
CA ASN A 195 9.36 -2.49 3.81
C ASN A 195 10.55 -2.01 2.96
N GLU A 196 10.95 -2.74 1.92
CA GLU A 196 12.02 -2.32 1.01
C GLU A 196 11.67 -1.04 0.26
N ILE A 197 10.45 -0.94 -0.26
CA ILE A 197 10.02 0.26 -0.98
C ILE A 197 9.96 1.46 -0.02
N LEU A 198 9.37 1.28 1.17
CA LEU A 198 9.23 2.32 2.17
C LEU A 198 10.56 2.75 2.81
N SER A 199 11.58 1.88 2.82
CA SER A 199 12.95 2.22 3.23
C SER A 199 13.73 2.95 2.13
N GLY A 200 13.13 3.15 0.95
CA GLY A 200 13.77 3.81 -0.18
C GLY A 200 14.65 2.88 -1.02
N ASN A 201 14.58 1.55 -0.87
CA ASN A 201 15.31 0.63 -1.74
C ASN A 201 14.62 0.44 -3.10
N ILE A 202 14.57 1.52 -3.88
CA ILE A 202 14.02 1.57 -5.23
C ILE A 202 14.99 2.31 -6.16
N PRO A 203 15.03 1.97 -7.46
CA PRO A 203 15.89 2.66 -8.42
C PRO A 203 15.40 4.09 -8.69
N ASP A 204 16.29 4.97 -9.13
CA ASP A 204 15.99 6.37 -9.45
C ASP A 204 14.93 6.49 -10.55
N ALA A 205 14.93 5.57 -11.51
CA ALA A 205 13.92 5.51 -12.56
C ALA A 205 12.50 5.27 -11.99
N SER A 206 12.37 4.52 -10.88
CA SER A 206 11.08 4.36 -10.19
C SER A 206 10.73 5.58 -9.33
N ARG A 207 11.71 6.39 -8.92
CA ARG A 207 11.49 7.62 -8.16
C ARG A 207 11.00 8.75 -9.03
N ASN A 208 11.51 8.90 -10.24
CA ASN A 208 11.25 10.04 -11.09
C ASN A 208 10.02 9.79 -11.99
N LEU A 209 8.98 10.61 -11.81
CA LEU A 209 7.77 10.57 -12.62
C LEU A 209 7.97 11.38 -13.89
N GLN A 210 7.45 10.87 -15.00
CA GLN A 210 7.53 11.48 -16.32
C GLN A 210 6.22 12.18 -16.66
N GLU A 211 6.29 13.39 -17.22
CA GLU A 211 5.10 14.12 -17.67
C GLU A 211 4.45 13.39 -18.85
N MET A 212 3.13 13.32 -18.80
CA MET A 212 2.27 12.86 -19.87
C MET A 212 1.27 13.95 -20.22
N VAL A 213 1.18 14.28 -21.50
CA VAL A 213 0.18 15.21 -22.05
C VAL A 213 -0.85 14.41 -22.83
N ILE A 214 -2.12 14.55 -22.49
CA ILE A 214 -3.24 13.87 -23.14
C ILE A 214 -4.18 14.93 -23.71
N ASN A 215 -4.56 14.75 -24.99
CA ASN A 215 -5.60 15.55 -25.62
C ASN A 215 -6.84 14.70 -25.80
N ARG A 216 -7.95 15.08 -25.15
CA ARG A 216 -9.17 14.27 -25.12
C ARG A 216 -10.41 15.13 -25.10
N ASN A 217 -11.32 14.89 -26.04
CA ASN A 217 -12.57 15.63 -26.17
C ASN A 217 -12.36 17.15 -26.24
N GLY A 218 -11.27 17.60 -26.88
CA GLY A 218 -10.91 19.02 -26.99
C GLY A 218 -10.28 19.62 -25.73
N ARG A 219 -9.94 18.81 -24.73
CA ARG A 219 -9.34 19.24 -23.46
C ARG A 219 -7.90 18.76 -23.36
N GLU A 220 -7.03 19.62 -22.84
CA GLU A 220 -5.64 19.26 -22.53
C GLU A 220 -5.58 18.77 -21.08
N ILE A 221 -5.00 17.59 -20.86
CA ILE A 221 -4.78 17.00 -19.55
C ILE A 221 -3.27 16.80 -19.40
N ARG A 222 -2.72 17.21 -18.27
CA ARG A 222 -1.33 16.92 -17.90
C ARG A 222 -1.29 16.25 -16.54
N LEU A 223 -0.51 15.17 -16.46
CA LEU A 223 -0.20 14.48 -15.22
C LEU A 223 1.16 13.79 -15.38
N ASN A 224 1.72 13.30 -14.29
CA ASN A 224 2.96 12.55 -14.33
C ASN A 224 2.71 11.10 -13.95
N ALA A 225 3.48 10.19 -14.50
CA ALA A 225 3.39 8.76 -14.21
C ALA A 225 4.78 8.15 -14.11
N MET A 226 4.92 7.05 -13.37
CA MET A 226 6.17 6.28 -13.41
C MET A 226 6.44 5.79 -14.83
N SER A 227 7.71 5.79 -15.24
CA SER A 227 8.16 5.31 -16.55
C SER A 227 8.01 3.79 -16.72
N ASP A 228 8.14 3.05 -15.62
CA ASP A 228 7.96 1.59 -15.51
C ASP A 228 7.18 1.23 -14.22
N TYR A 229 6.98 -0.07 -13.96
CA TYR A 229 6.40 -0.57 -12.72
C TYR A 229 7.33 -0.36 -11.53
N LEU A 230 6.75 -0.33 -10.31
CA LEU A 230 7.50 -0.32 -9.06
C LEU A 230 8.50 -1.48 -9.02
N ALA A 231 9.73 -1.13 -8.67
CA ALA A 231 10.84 -2.07 -8.57
C ALA A 231 11.56 -1.89 -7.23
N VAL A 232 12.13 -2.98 -6.73
CA VAL A 232 13.02 -2.98 -5.56
C VAL A 232 14.46 -3.11 -6.03
N GLY A 233 15.39 -2.38 -5.42
CA GLY A 233 16.83 -2.50 -5.66
C GLY A 233 17.52 -1.20 -6.06
N SER A 234 18.74 -1.33 -6.59
CA SER A 234 19.54 -0.21 -7.11
C SER A 234 19.26 0.04 -8.59
N ASN A 235 19.91 1.06 -9.17
CA ASN A 235 19.84 1.29 -10.61
C ASN A 235 20.39 0.09 -11.40
N GLU A 236 21.44 -0.56 -10.90
CA GLU A 236 22.15 -1.66 -11.56
C GLU A 236 21.53 -3.04 -11.30
N ASP A 237 20.97 -3.25 -10.11
CA ASP A 237 20.27 -4.49 -9.73
C ASP A 237 18.93 -4.13 -9.10
N ASN A 238 17.88 -4.11 -9.93
CA ASN A 238 16.50 -3.99 -9.51
C ASN A 238 15.63 -5.08 -10.13
N ILE A 239 14.41 -5.21 -9.60
CA ILE A 239 13.40 -6.14 -10.09
C ILE A 239 12.01 -5.55 -9.96
N ARG A 240 11.20 -5.64 -11.02
CA ARG A 240 9.80 -5.21 -11.01
C ARG A 240 8.96 -6.20 -10.21
N VAL A 241 8.56 -5.79 -9.02
CA VAL A 241 7.89 -6.67 -8.05
C VAL A 241 6.37 -6.68 -8.26
N PRO A 242 5.75 -7.86 -8.47
CA PRO A 242 4.33 -8.03 -8.21
C PRO A 242 4.04 -7.75 -6.74
N MET A 243 2.85 -7.24 -6.45
CA MET A 243 2.41 -6.94 -5.10
C MET A 243 0.89 -6.92 -5.05
N THR A 244 0.30 -7.14 -3.89
CA THR A 244 -1.15 -6.96 -3.76
C THR A 244 -1.54 -5.48 -3.89
N PRO A 245 -2.79 -5.16 -4.29
CA PRO A 245 -3.25 -3.78 -4.36
C PRO A 245 -3.21 -3.05 -3.05
N ALA A 246 -3.27 -3.77 -1.94
CA ALA A 246 -3.25 -3.15 -0.65
C ALA A 246 -1.83 -2.72 -0.25
N VAL A 247 -0.79 -3.40 -0.76
CA VAL A 247 0.60 -2.89 -0.73
C VAL A 247 0.74 -1.72 -1.69
N ALA A 248 0.23 -1.84 -2.91
CA ALA A 248 0.30 -0.77 -3.91
C ALA A 248 -0.38 0.54 -3.44
N GLN A 249 -1.55 0.43 -2.80
CA GLN A 249 -2.27 1.56 -2.22
C GLN A 249 -1.51 2.16 -1.03
N ALA A 250 -0.96 1.32 -0.14
CA ALA A 250 -0.16 1.83 0.98
C ALA A 250 1.07 2.62 0.51
N ILE A 251 1.69 2.21 -0.60
CA ILE A 251 2.77 2.97 -1.24
C ILE A 251 2.21 4.27 -1.82
N ALA A 252 1.11 4.21 -2.56
CA ALA A 252 0.47 5.38 -3.17
C ALA A 252 0.11 6.46 -2.13
N ASP A 253 -0.49 6.04 -1.01
CA ASP A 253 -0.85 6.90 0.13
C ASP A 253 0.40 7.52 0.76
N ARG A 254 1.46 6.72 0.93
CA ARG A 254 2.72 7.19 1.51
C ARG A 254 3.38 8.25 0.64
N THR A 255 3.31 8.10 -0.68
CA THR A 255 3.98 8.97 -1.64
C THR A 255 3.12 10.12 -2.15
N GLY A 256 1.86 10.22 -1.70
CA GLY A 256 0.93 11.25 -2.17
C GLY A 256 0.53 11.09 -3.64
N THR A 257 0.53 9.85 -4.13
CA THR A 257 0.21 9.48 -5.52
C THR A 257 -1.05 8.62 -5.58
N SER A 258 -1.42 8.16 -6.77
CA SER A 258 -2.53 7.23 -6.96
C SER A 258 -2.13 6.08 -7.88
N LEU A 259 -2.86 4.98 -7.80
CA LEU A 259 -2.90 4.00 -8.89
C LEU A 259 -3.52 4.63 -10.15
N PRO A 260 -3.15 4.19 -11.36
CA PRO A 260 -3.80 4.65 -12.58
C PRO A 260 -5.23 4.10 -12.67
N THR A 261 -6.02 4.69 -13.54
CA THR A 261 -7.30 4.13 -14.00
C THR A 261 -7.10 3.30 -15.26
N ASP A 262 -8.12 2.57 -15.70
CA ASP A 262 -8.12 1.85 -16.98
C ASP A 262 -7.75 2.74 -18.18
N ARG A 263 -8.27 3.98 -18.22
CA ARG A 263 -8.01 4.89 -19.33
C ARG A 263 -6.60 5.50 -19.26
N LEU A 264 -6.10 5.80 -18.06
CA LEU A 264 -4.72 6.27 -17.89
C LEU A 264 -3.70 5.18 -18.25
N VAL A 265 -4.00 3.91 -18.02
CA VAL A 265 -3.14 2.81 -18.49
C VAL A 265 -3.05 2.79 -20.02
N ASP A 266 -4.16 3.00 -20.73
CA ASP A 266 -4.14 3.12 -22.19
C ASP A 266 -3.39 4.36 -22.67
N ASP A 267 -3.51 5.48 -21.96
CA ASP A 267 -2.77 6.72 -22.26
C ASP A 267 -1.26 6.52 -22.14
N ILE A 268 -0.80 5.94 -21.03
CA ILE A 268 0.61 5.60 -20.82
C ILE A 268 1.07 4.66 -21.95
N HIS A 269 0.27 3.64 -22.27
CA HIS A 269 0.61 2.69 -23.33
C HIS A 269 0.75 3.33 -24.72
N SER A 270 -0.09 4.31 -25.05
CA SER A 270 -0.03 5.05 -26.31
C SER A 270 1.23 5.89 -26.47
N GLN A 271 1.90 6.22 -25.36
CA GLN A 271 3.12 7.03 -25.31
C GLN A 271 4.35 6.20 -24.91
N SER A 272 4.22 4.87 -24.86
CA SER A 272 5.28 3.96 -24.42
C SER A 272 6.06 3.34 -25.57
N ARG A 273 7.32 2.96 -25.30
CA ARG A 273 7.92 1.79 -25.95
C ARG A 273 7.14 0.55 -25.54
N GLN A 274 6.46 -0.07 -26.50
CA GLN A 274 5.58 -1.20 -26.24
C GLN A 274 6.38 -2.49 -26.21
N LEU A 275 6.27 -3.19 -25.08
CA LEU A 275 6.78 -4.53 -24.87
C LEU A 275 5.62 -5.52 -24.90
N ASN A 276 5.95 -6.80 -25.01
CA ASN A 276 4.95 -7.86 -25.10
C ASN A 276 5.09 -8.81 -23.93
N MET A 277 3.94 -9.26 -23.42
CA MET A 277 3.87 -10.32 -22.43
C MET A 277 3.66 -11.67 -23.10
N ALA A 278 4.34 -12.70 -22.59
CA ALA A 278 4.11 -14.09 -22.97
C ALA A 278 3.85 -14.91 -21.70
N PRO A 279 2.86 -15.82 -21.68
CA PRO A 279 2.64 -16.69 -20.53
C PRO A 279 3.89 -17.53 -20.24
N MET A 280 4.24 -17.68 -18.97
CA MET A 280 5.49 -18.31 -18.58
C MET A 280 5.31 -19.61 -17.82
N SER A 281 4.40 -19.61 -16.84
CA SER A 281 4.38 -20.63 -15.81
C SER A 281 3.00 -20.72 -15.17
N ASN A 282 2.63 -21.94 -14.76
CA ASN A 282 1.47 -22.19 -13.91
C ASN A 282 1.79 -21.95 -12.43
N ASN A 283 3.07 -21.92 -12.03
CA ASN A 283 3.50 -21.47 -10.70
C ASN A 283 3.55 -19.93 -10.68
N ARG A 284 2.38 -19.30 -10.70
CA ARG A 284 2.27 -17.87 -11.01
C ARG A 284 2.75 -16.95 -9.90
N GLU A 285 2.90 -17.47 -8.69
CA GLU A 285 3.28 -16.74 -7.47
C GLU A 285 4.68 -17.12 -6.98
N GLY A 286 5.41 -17.96 -7.71
CA GLY A 286 6.76 -18.36 -7.32
C GLY A 286 7.76 -17.22 -7.49
N ILE A 287 8.63 -17.00 -6.50
CA ILE A 287 9.71 -16.00 -6.57
C ILE A 287 10.62 -16.24 -7.77
N GLY A 288 10.98 -17.50 -8.05
CA GLY A 288 11.72 -17.84 -9.27
C GLY A 288 10.96 -17.50 -10.56
N THR A 289 9.62 -17.50 -10.54
CA THR A 289 8.80 -17.05 -11.68
C THR A 289 8.80 -15.53 -11.79
N TYR A 290 8.84 -14.79 -10.68
CA TYR A 290 8.96 -13.33 -10.69
C TYR A 290 10.31 -12.91 -11.29
N ILE A 291 11.41 -13.52 -10.83
CA ILE A 291 12.77 -13.29 -11.35
C ILE A 291 12.85 -13.65 -12.83
N ALA A 292 12.35 -14.82 -13.23
CA ALA A 292 12.39 -15.24 -14.63
C ALA A 292 11.55 -14.32 -15.53
N HIS A 293 10.41 -13.82 -15.06
CA HIS A 293 9.58 -12.90 -15.83
C HIS A 293 10.23 -11.54 -15.97
N ASP A 294 10.79 -10.99 -14.89
CA ASP A 294 11.54 -9.74 -14.94
C ASP A 294 12.75 -9.83 -15.89
N GLN A 295 13.47 -10.96 -15.89
CA GLN A 295 14.54 -11.19 -16.87
C GLN A 295 14.04 -11.12 -18.32
N ARG A 296 12.87 -11.68 -18.64
CA ARG A 296 12.31 -11.57 -20.00
C ARG A 296 11.92 -10.15 -20.39
N ILE A 297 11.62 -9.31 -19.40
CA ILE A 297 11.37 -7.88 -19.62
C ILE A 297 12.69 -7.19 -19.91
N ASP A 298 13.73 -7.47 -19.11
CA ASP A 298 15.06 -6.93 -19.29
C ASP A 298 15.65 -7.31 -20.66
N ASP A 299 15.46 -8.56 -21.10
CA ASP A 299 15.89 -9.03 -22.42
C ASP A 299 15.21 -8.26 -23.56
N GLN A 300 13.93 -7.88 -23.40
CA GLN A 300 13.22 -7.05 -24.38
C GLN A 300 13.69 -5.58 -24.34
N LEU A 301 14.07 -5.08 -23.17
CA LEU A 301 14.58 -3.71 -22.99
C LEU A 301 16.01 -3.57 -23.53
N GLY A 302 16.84 -4.58 -23.30
CA GLY A 302 18.28 -4.63 -23.58
C GLY A 302 19.15 -4.04 -22.45
N SER A 303 18.62 -3.11 -21.67
CA SER A 303 19.31 -2.42 -20.58
C SER A 303 18.83 -2.80 -19.18
N GLY A 304 17.73 -3.57 -19.07
CA GLY A 304 17.02 -3.82 -17.81
C GLY A 304 16.23 -2.62 -17.25
N GLN A 305 16.38 -1.44 -17.83
CA GLN A 305 15.70 -0.21 -17.40
C GLN A 305 14.78 0.33 -18.49
N ALA A 306 13.77 1.10 -18.08
CA ALA A 306 13.04 1.92 -19.03
C ALA A 306 14.01 2.85 -19.78
N PRO A 307 13.90 3.01 -21.10
CA PRO A 307 14.61 4.05 -21.83
C PRO A 307 14.09 5.43 -21.38
N ASP A 308 14.59 6.50 -21.99
CA ASP A 308 14.15 7.88 -21.73
C ASP A 308 12.68 8.08 -22.17
N GLY A 309 11.73 7.61 -21.36
CA GLY A 309 10.29 7.54 -21.64
C GLY A 309 9.56 6.37 -20.99
N PHE A 310 8.29 6.17 -21.35
CA PHE A 310 7.45 5.10 -20.79
C PHE A 310 7.72 3.74 -21.44
N VAL A 311 7.58 2.67 -20.65
CA VAL A 311 7.48 1.28 -21.13
C VAL A 311 6.22 0.64 -20.60
N SER A 312 5.57 -0.19 -21.42
CA SER A 312 4.32 -0.87 -21.02
C SER A 312 4.05 -2.09 -21.89
N GLY A 313 3.02 -2.87 -21.50
CA GLY A 313 2.57 -4.06 -22.22
C GLY A 313 3.14 -5.37 -21.70
N HIS A 314 4.30 -5.30 -21.02
CA HIS A 314 4.97 -6.44 -20.38
C HIS A 314 4.30 -6.92 -19.08
N LYS A 315 3.47 -6.10 -18.43
CA LYS A 315 2.67 -6.47 -17.27
C LYS A 315 1.26 -5.89 -17.41
N LYS A 316 0.34 -6.42 -16.62
CA LYS A 316 -0.94 -5.80 -16.33
C LYS A 316 -0.76 -4.80 -15.18
N ASP A 317 -1.48 -3.70 -15.20
CA ASP A 317 -1.47 -2.68 -14.17
C ASP A 317 -2.54 -2.97 -13.12
N LEU A 318 -2.19 -2.77 -11.85
CA LEU A 318 -3.17 -2.52 -10.80
C LEU A 318 -3.77 -1.14 -11.02
N VAL A 319 -5.09 -1.07 -11.08
CA VAL A 319 -5.82 0.18 -11.29
C VAL A 319 -6.75 0.48 -10.12
N ILE A 320 -7.14 1.75 -9.97
CA ILE A 320 -8.09 2.17 -8.93
C ILE A 320 -9.37 1.33 -9.05
N PRO A 321 -9.77 0.60 -7.99
CA PRO A 321 -10.95 -0.23 -8.05
C PRO A 321 -12.23 0.58 -7.92
N HIS A 322 -13.29 0.05 -8.50
CA HIS A 322 -14.65 0.45 -8.16
C HIS A 322 -15.04 -0.18 -6.82
N ARG A 323 -15.68 0.59 -5.92
CA ARG A 323 -16.07 0.19 -4.55
C ARG A 323 -16.52 -1.28 -4.51
N ASP A 324 -15.74 -2.15 -3.86
CA ASP A 324 -16.16 -3.49 -3.34
C ASP A 324 -15.02 -4.31 -2.67
N GLY A 325 -13.88 -3.71 -2.32
CA GLY A 325 -12.76 -4.47 -1.71
C GLY A 325 -12.14 -5.50 -2.66
N ARG A 326 -12.21 -5.25 -3.98
CA ARG A 326 -11.69 -6.12 -5.03
C ARG A 326 -10.55 -5.47 -5.78
N VAL A 327 -9.72 -6.30 -6.39
CA VAL A 327 -8.59 -5.85 -7.19
C VAL A 327 -9.04 -5.55 -8.60
N ALA A 328 -8.85 -4.32 -9.07
CA ALA A 328 -8.98 -4.04 -10.49
C ALA A 328 -7.63 -4.20 -11.19
N ILE A 329 -7.57 -5.12 -12.16
CA ILE A 329 -6.40 -5.35 -13.01
C ILE A 329 -6.76 -4.98 -14.44
N TYR A 330 -5.86 -4.30 -15.14
CA TYR A 330 -6.07 -3.85 -16.51
C TYR A 330 -4.78 -3.89 -17.34
N GLY A 331 -4.90 -4.13 -18.64
CA GLY A 331 -3.78 -3.96 -19.57
C GLY A 331 -3.05 -5.27 -19.87
N GLY A 332 -1.72 -5.18 -20.01
CA GLY A 332 -0.90 -6.18 -20.70
C GLY A 332 -1.19 -6.25 -22.19
N ARG A 333 -0.20 -6.65 -22.99
CA ARG A 333 -0.33 -6.82 -24.45
C ARG A 333 0.25 -8.14 -24.91
N TRP A 334 -0.51 -8.84 -25.74
CA TRP A 334 0.00 -9.96 -26.52
C TRP A 334 0.94 -9.43 -27.63
N ALA A 335 1.75 -10.32 -28.21
CA ALA A 335 2.64 -9.98 -29.32
C ALA A 335 1.92 -9.41 -30.56
N ASN A 336 0.62 -9.69 -30.72
CA ASN A 336 -0.22 -9.13 -31.78
C ASN A 336 -0.76 -7.72 -31.44
N GLY A 337 -0.39 -7.15 -30.29
CA GLY A 337 -0.86 -5.84 -29.81
C GLY A 337 -2.23 -5.87 -29.12
N GLU A 338 -2.92 -7.01 -29.05
CA GLU A 338 -4.21 -7.10 -28.37
C GLU A 338 -4.06 -7.02 -26.84
N ARG A 339 -5.05 -6.41 -26.20
CA ARG A 339 -5.10 -6.30 -24.73
C ARG A 339 -5.35 -7.68 -24.11
N ILE A 340 -4.54 -8.00 -23.11
CA ILE A 340 -4.64 -9.27 -22.38
C ILE A 340 -5.78 -9.22 -21.36
N GLN A 341 -5.82 -8.14 -20.58
CA GLN A 341 -6.75 -7.97 -19.48
C GLN A 341 -7.61 -6.73 -19.71
N SER A 342 -8.87 -6.93 -20.07
CA SER A 342 -9.90 -5.91 -19.88
C SER A 342 -10.12 -5.67 -18.38
N TYR A 343 -10.72 -4.54 -18.03
CA TYR A 343 -10.98 -4.18 -16.63
C TYR A 343 -11.69 -5.33 -15.93
N SER A 344 -11.03 -5.86 -14.90
CA SER A 344 -11.48 -7.04 -14.18
C SER A 344 -11.30 -6.82 -12.69
N ASN A 345 -12.41 -6.91 -11.97
CA ASN A 345 -12.49 -6.84 -10.51
C ASN A 345 -12.86 -8.20 -9.89
N VAL A 346 -12.52 -9.31 -10.55
CA VAL A 346 -12.94 -10.66 -10.12
C VAL A 346 -12.04 -11.25 -9.02
N HIS A 347 -10.85 -10.67 -8.82
CA HIS A 347 -9.87 -11.15 -7.87
C HIS A 347 -10.07 -10.51 -6.50
N HIS A 348 -9.87 -11.31 -5.44
CA HIS A 348 -9.83 -10.82 -4.07
C HIS A 348 -8.55 -10.00 -3.84
N ASP A 349 -8.59 -9.09 -2.88
CA ASP A 349 -7.53 -8.15 -2.50
C ASP A 349 -6.15 -8.78 -2.26
N GLY A 350 -6.08 -10.03 -1.80
CA GLY A 350 -4.84 -10.78 -1.65
C GLY A 350 -4.24 -11.41 -2.92
N TYR A 351 -4.82 -11.18 -4.10
CA TYR A 351 -4.33 -11.78 -5.35
C TYR A 351 -3.03 -11.13 -5.82
N GLU A 352 -2.00 -11.95 -6.02
CA GLU A 352 -0.77 -11.56 -6.69
C GLU A 352 -0.33 -12.60 -7.76
N ASP A 353 0.25 -12.15 -8.87
CA ASP A 353 0.84 -13.01 -9.89
C ASP A 353 2.00 -12.29 -10.61
N TYR A 354 2.93 -13.03 -11.20
CA TYR A 354 4.11 -12.46 -11.87
C TYR A 354 3.78 -11.43 -12.97
N SER A 355 2.57 -11.53 -13.52
CA SER A 355 2.15 -10.90 -14.76
C SER A 355 1.47 -9.55 -14.55
N HIS A 356 1.32 -9.12 -13.30
CA HIS A 356 0.88 -7.78 -12.98
C HIS A 356 1.94 -7.03 -12.17
N GLY A 357 1.73 -5.73 -11.99
CA GLY A 357 2.56 -4.86 -11.16
C GLY A 357 1.84 -3.56 -10.86
N ALA A 358 2.41 -2.79 -9.94
CA ALA A 358 1.92 -1.47 -9.60
C ALA A 358 2.70 -0.39 -10.34
N ARG A 359 1.97 0.59 -10.87
CA ARG A 359 2.49 1.85 -11.40
C ARG A 359 1.77 2.97 -10.66
N LEU A 360 2.47 4.06 -10.38
CA LEU A 360 1.89 5.22 -9.71
C LEU A 360 1.78 6.41 -10.67
N VAL A 361 0.74 7.22 -10.47
CA VAL A 361 0.49 8.48 -11.16
C VAL A 361 0.38 9.62 -10.15
N SER A 362 0.74 10.83 -10.56
CA SER A 362 0.64 12.02 -9.70
C SER A 362 -0.82 12.27 -9.34
N GLN A 363 -1.07 12.54 -8.04
CA GLN A 363 -2.41 12.94 -7.60
C GLN A 363 -2.74 14.36 -8.05
N GLN A 364 -1.72 15.22 -8.19
CA GLN A 364 -1.86 16.55 -8.75
C GLN A 364 -1.83 16.48 -10.29
N ILE A 365 -2.84 17.05 -10.93
CA ILE A 365 -3.00 17.09 -12.39
C ILE A 365 -3.40 18.50 -12.85
N THR A 366 -3.38 18.75 -14.16
CA THR A 366 -4.01 19.93 -14.77
C THR A 366 -4.99 19.53 -15.86
N VAL A 367 -6.14 20.20 -15.92
CA VAL A 367 -7.07 20.10 -17.04
C VAL A 367 -7.32 21.51 -17.59
N ASP A 368 -7.01 21.74 -18.87
CA ASP A 368 -7.04 23.05 -19.53
C ASP A 368 -6.26 24.13 -18.74
N GLY A 369 -5.10 23.75 -18.20
CA GLY A 369 -4.26 24.61 -17.36
C GLY A 369 -4.77 24.81 -15.93
N GLN A 370 -5.96 24.30 -15.57
CA GLN A 370 -6.47 24.38 -14.20
C GLN A 370 -5.94 23.22 -13.36
N SER A 371 -5.21 23.56 -12.31
CA SER A 371 -4.66 22.62 -11.33
C SER A 371 -5.76 22.01 -10.46
N MET A 372 -5.79 20.69 -10.33
CA MET A 372 -6.75 19.95 -9.49
C MET A 372 -6.21 18.58 -9.08
N ARG A 373 -6.87 17.90 -8.13
CA ARG A 373 -6.51 16.52 -7.77
C ARG A 373 -7.23 15.53 -8.69
N LEU A 374 -6.56 14.43 -9.02
CA LEU A 374 -7.12 13.34 -9.81
C LEU A 374 -8.39 12.77 -9.17
N GLU A 375 -8.45 12.72 -7.83
CA GLU A 375 -9.68 12.32 -7.12
C GLU A 375 -10.85 13.26 -7.30
N ASP A 376 -10.61 14.57 -7.32
CA ASP A 376 -11.66 15.55 -7.53
C ASP A 376 -12.20 15.41 -8.96
N ALA A 377 -11.30 15.20 -9.93
CA ALA A 377 -11.67 14.95 -11.32
C ALA A 377 -12.44 13.64 -11.51
N LEU A 378 -12.12 12.59 -10.75
CA LEU A 378 -12.85 11.32 -10.77
C LEU A 378 -14.16 11.38 -9.98
N ALA A 379 -14.29 12.29 -9.01
CA ALA A 379 -15.53 12.57 -8.29
C ALA A 379 -16.50 13.44 -9.11
N ASP A 380 -16.00 14.33 -9.97
CA ASP A 380 -16.80 15.19 -10.84
C ASP A 380 -17.37 14.42 -12.06
N PRO A 381 -18.71 14.28 -12.20
CA PRO A 381 -19.31 13.63 -13.36
C PRO A 381 -18.95 14.24 -14.71
N ALA A 382 -18.65 15.54 -14.78
CA ALA A 382 -18.26 16.22 -16.01
C ALA A 382 -16.82 15.89 -16.44
N LEU A 383 -15.95 15.57 -15.48
CA LEU A 383 -14.52 15.30 -15.72
C LEU A 383 -14.19 13.81 -15.76
N ARG A 384 -14.92 12.98 -15.02
CA ARG A 384 -14.64 11.55 -14.84
C ARG A 384 -14.34 10.80 -16.13
N SER A 385 -15.15 11.03 -17.17
CA SER A 385 -15.00 10.34 -18.47
C SER A 385 -13.69 10.64 -19.19
N LEU A 386 -12.98 11.70 -18.80
CA LEU A 386 -11.64 12.00 -19.27
C LEU A 386 -10.61 11.04 -18.71
N PHE A 387 -10.86 10.46 -17.53
CA PHE A 387 -9.88 9.66 -16.79
C PHE A 387 -10.24 8.19 -16.69
N THR A 388 -11.46 7.77 -16.95
CA THR A 388 -11.84 6.34 -16.83
C THR A 388 -12.99 5.99 -17.76
N ASN A 389 -13.06 4.73 -18.21
CA ASN A 389 -14.25 4.22 -18.91
C ASN A 389 -15.26 3.60 -17.92
N GLN A 390 -14.91 3.47 -16.64
CA GLN A 390 -15.78 2.88 -15.65
C GLN A 390 -16.74 3.94 -15.08
N SER A 391 -17.97 3.51 -14.80
CA SER A 391 -19.01 4.36 -14.20
C SER A 391 -19.07 4.16 -12.69
N GLY A 392 -19.58 5.14 -11.93
CA GLY A 392 -19.84 5.06 -10.48
C GLY A 392 -18.72 5.64 -9.61
N ALA A 393 -18.76 5.34 -8.30
CA ALA A 393 -17.91 6.00 -7.31
C ALA A 393 -16.58 5.27 -7.12
N PHE A 394 -15.48 5.99 -7.28
CA PHE A 394 -14.13 5.53 -6.96
C PHE A 394 -13.83 5.84 -5.48
N ARG A 395 -13.09 4.95 -4.82
CA ARG A 395 -12.49 5.26 -3.51
C ARG A 395 -10.99 5.01 -3.60
N TYR A 396 -10.26 5.96 -3.03
CA TYR A 396 -8.82 5.97 -2.86
C TYR A 396 -8.50 5.28 -1.54
#